data_AF-A0A925QRV6-F1
#
_entry.id   AF-A0A925QRV6-F1
#
_cell.length_a   1.000
_cell.length_b   1.000
_cell.length_c   1.000
_cell.angle_alpha   90.00
_cell.angle_beta   90.00
_cell.angle_gamma   90.00
#
_symmetry.space_group_name_H-M   'P 1'
#
loop_
_entity.id
_entity.type
_entity.pdbx_description
1 polymer ?
#
loop_
_entity_poly.entity_id
_entity_poly.type
_entity_poly.pdbx_seq_one_letter_code
_entity_poly.pdbx_strand_id
1 'polypeptide(L)'
;MQLRNILLWVFCSQLLGGCGWLVDKFASRPDITFAPYGAEYARKADFAELEYRYPLTPADLEKITPRYLAGLEQEQIDQIYARLSAGPIPDGAFEGDLFFARGASGKARLSEIAGGGLKGFAVNLKVRKLDLLGETLWKGKVFYRDQRVLRNRIEDLAVLAPVIDGPLADIPKITVGGRDAWLLFPAKLYCGQSLLDSRRESIIIDYAFTDEIEGYREQPDFLAGRRGFKVRDEIRMVRPGFYLGRAYLDRAFALNFTLYNEEIAKRDGSSFGKTGISAEDCWTGTQQRVVTAG
;
A
#
# COMPACT_ATOMS: atom_id res chain seq x y z
N MET A 1 18.77 63.34 24.41
CA MET A 1 20.08 62.66 24.59
C MET A 1 19.78 61.20 24.89
N GLN A 2 19.67 60.38 23.86
CA GLN A 2 20.66 59.39 23.39
C GLN A 2 20.13 57.98 23.73
N LEU A 3 19.56 57.27 22.75
CA LEU A 3 20.25 56.31 21.89
C LEU A 3 21.08 55.29 22.69
N ARG A 4 20.57 54.06 22.77
CA ARG A 4 21.29 52.82 22.36
C ARG A 4 20.46 51.59 22.70
N ASN A 5 19.98 50.91 21.66
CA ASN A 5 19.99 49.44 21.46
C ASN A 5 18.84 49.05 20.53
N ILE A 6 18.95 49.52 19.29
CA ILE A 6 18.40 48.83 18.12
C ILE A 6 19.54 47.94 17.63
N LEU A 7 19.41 46.63 17.80
CA LEU A 7 19.85 45.56 16.88
C LEU A 7 19.65 44.21 17.60
N LEU A 8 19.30 43.18 16.82
CA LEU A 8 19.02 41.78 17.21
C LEU A 8 17.58 41.44 17.62
N TRP A 9 16.61 41.76 16.76
CA TRP A 9 15.31 41.06 16.73
C TRP A 9 14.85 40.74 15.30
N VAL A 10 15.77 40.32 14.43
CA VAL A 10 15.43 39.74 13.13
C VAL A 10 16.45 38.65 12.83
N PHE A 11 16.07 37.39 13.08
CA PHE A 11 16.52 36.13 12.45
C PHE A 11 16.35 34.96 13.42
N CYS A 12 15.12 34.48 13.64
CA CYS A 12 14.89 33.06 13.95
C CYS A 12 13.39 32.69 13.88
N SER A 13 12.74 32.95 12.75
CA SER A 13 11.34 32.52 12.53
C SER A 13 11.14 31.75 11.23
N GLN A 14 12.21 31.25 10.61
CA GLN A 14 12.15 30.46 9.37
C GLN A 14 12.88 29.10 9.45
N LEU A 15 12.73 28.36 10.55
CA LEU A 15 13.21 26.98 10.67
C LEU A 15 12.22 26.03 11.35
N LEU A 16 10.90 26.26 11.22
CA LEU A 16 9.87 25.32 11.72
C LEU A 16 9.46 24.24 10.70
N GLY A 17 10.18 24.09 9.58
CA GLY A 17 10.01 22.95 8.66
C GLY A 17 10.76 21.68 9.08
N GLY A 18 11.59 21.74 10.14
CA GLY A 18 12.49 20.64 10.53
C GLY A 18 12.03 19.77 11.70
N CYS A 19 10.93 20.11 12.38
CA CYS A 19 10.51 19.39 13.59
C CYS A 19 10.00 17.97 13.31
N GLY A 20 9.32 17.73 12.18
CA GLY A 20 8.82 16.38 11.84
C GLY A 20 9.94 15.37 11.61
N TRP A 21 11.02 15.78 10.93
CA TRP A 21 12.13 14.88 10.58
C TRP A 21 12.99 14.46 11.78
N LEU A 22 13.19 15.35 12.76
CA LEU A 22 13.92 15.01 13.99
C LEU A 22 13.06 14.17 14.94
N VAL A 23 11.77 14.48 15.10
CA VAL A 23 10.85 13.68 15.91
C VAL A 23 10.72 12.24 15.36
N ASP A 24 10.66 12.07 14.04
CA ASP A 24 10.63 10.76 13.39
C ASP A 24 11.93 9.96 13.51
N LYS A 25 13.07 10.62 13.75
CA LYS A 25 14.38 9.98 13.92
C LYS A 25 14.59 9.45 15.33
N PHE A 26 13.86 9.98 16.30
CA PHE A 26 13.88 9.60 17.72
C PHE A 26 12.61 8.88 18.18
N ALA A 27 11.62 8.70 17.31
CA ALA A 27 10.50 7.81 17.56
C ALA A 27 11.04 6.40 17.81
N SER A 28 10.86 5.91 19.04
CA SER A 28 11.19 4.55 19.44
C SER A 28 10.56 3.57 18.44
N ARG A 29 11.33 2.56 18.00
CA ARG A 29 10.78 1.51 17.14
C ARG A 29 9.55 0.92 17.86
N PRO A 30 8.39 0.85 17.18
CA PRO A 30 7.23 0.13 17.70
C PRO A 30 7.62 -1.23 18.25
N ASP A 31 7.43 -1.43 19.55
CA ASP A 31 7.67 -2.72 20.20
C ASP A 31 6.48 -3.65 19.94
N ILE A 32 6.40 -4.15 18.70
CA ILE A 32 5.45 -5.19 18.32
C ILE A 32 6.11 -6.53 18.57
N THR A 33 5.44 -7.38 19.36
CA THR A 33 5.91 -8.75 19.59
C THR A 33 5.65 -9.61 18.36
N PHE A 34 6.67 -10.37 17.96
CA PHE A 34 6.63 -11.34 16.87
C PHE A 34 6.82 -12.75 17.43
N ALA A 35 6.18 -13.73 16.81
CA ALA A 35 6.48 -15.12 17.11
C ALA A 35 7.90 -15.46 16.62
N PRO A 36 8.64 -16.35 17.31
CA PRO A 36 9.92 -16.85 16.83
C PRO A 36 9.80 -17.43 15.42
N TYR A 37 10.83 -17.22 14.58
CA TYR A 37 10.90 -17.81 13.25
C TYR A 37 12.34 -18.15 12.88
N GLY A 38 12.51 -18.99 11.85
CA GLY A 38 13.79 -19.37 11.27
C GLY A 38 13.75 -19.34 9.75
N ALA A 39 14.88 -19.65 9.11
CA ALA A 39 14.96 -19.69 7.64
C ALA A 39 14.07 -20.77 7.02
N GLU A 40 13.97 -21.93 7.68
CA GLU A 40 13.14 -23.05 7.25
C GLU A 40 11.65 -22.76 7.49
N TYR A 41 10.81 -23.14 6.53
CA TYR A 41 9.36 -22.94 6.63
C TYR A 41 8.76 -23.59 7.90
N ALA A 42 9.22 -24.78 8.27
CA ALA A 42 8.78 -25.49 9.48
C ALA A 42 9.11 -24.77 10.80
N ARG A 43 9.91 -23.70 10.77
CA ARG A 43 10.23 -22.86 11.94
C ARG A 43 9.33 -21.63 12.03
N LYS A 44 8.48 -21.37 11.04
CA LYS A 44 7.52 -20.26 11.08
C LYS A 44 6.30 -20.66 11.90
N ALA A 45 5.72 -19.69 12.61
CA ALA A 45 4.53 -19.94 13.40
C ALA A 45 3.31 -20.19 12.49
N ASP A 46 2.43 -21.09 12.91
CA ASP A 46 1.09 -21.18 12.33
C ASP A 46 0.34 -19.86 12.56
N PHE A 47 -0.37 -19.36 11.55
CA PHE A 47 -1.02 -18.04 11.66
C PHE A 47 -2.20 -18.00 12.63
N ALA A 48 -2.87 -19.13 12.90
CA ALA A 48 -3.90 -19.19 13.94
C ALA A 48 -3.29 -19.16 15.34
N GLU A 49 -2.17 -19.85 15.55
CA GLU A 49 -1.40 -19.76 16.78
C GLU A 49 -0.82 -18.35 16.99
N LEU A 50 -0.26 -17.75 15.94
CA LEU A 50 0.29 -16.40 15.97
C LEU A 50 -0.75 -15.38 16.43
N GLU A 51 -1.94 -15.39 15.82
CA GLU A 51 -3.01 -14.47 16.15
C GLU A 51 -3.55 -14.66 17.56
N TYR A 52 -3.62 -15.91 18.02
CA TYR A 52 -4.08 -16.23 19.37
C TYR A 52 -3.07 -15.80 20.44
N ARG A 53 -1.78 -16.10 20.25
CA ARG A 53 -0.73 -15.87 21.26
C ARG A 53 -0.12 -14.47 21.21
N TYR A 54 -0.12 -13.84 20.04
CA TYR A 54 0.51 -12.54 19.80
C TYR A 54 -0.47 -11.56 19.10
N PRO A 55 -1.67 -11.32 19.66
CA PRO A 55 -2.64 -10.43 19.06
C PRO A 55 -2.09 -9.01 18.96
N LEU A 56 -2.44 -8.30 17.88
CA LEU A 56 -2.14 -6.87 17.75
C LEU A 56 -3.23 -6.06 18.46
N THR A 57 -2.83 -5.24 19.44
CA THR A 57 -3.74 -4.29 20.08
C THR A 57 -3.97 -3.06 19.18
N PRO A 58 -5.01 -2.25 19.42
CA PRO A 58 -5.16 -0.96 18.74
C PRO A 58 -3.93 -0.05 18.91
N ALA A 59 -3.35 -0.04 20.11
CA ALA A 59 -2.12 0.70 20.40
C ALA A 59 -0.92 0.19 19.58
N ASP A 60 -0.83 -1.11 19.27
CA ASP A 60 0.23 -1.64 18.40
C ASP A 60 0.03 -1.21 16.95
N LEU A 61 -1.22 -1.25 16.46
CA LEU A 61 -1.57 -0.80 15.13
C LEU A 61 -1.28 0.70 14.92
N GLU A 62 -1.49 1.52 15.95
CA GLU A 62 -1.16 2.94 15.90
C GLU A 62 0.33 3.23 15.71
N LYS A 63 1.19 2.33 16.20
CA LYS A 63 2.64 2.46 16.05
C LYS A 63 3.11 2.07 14.65
N ILE A 64 2.32 1.32 13.87
CA ILE A 64 2.71 0.88 12.52
C ILE A 64 2.69 2.07 11.55
N THR A 65 3.81 2.30 10.89
CA THR A 65 3.99 3.32 9.84
C THR A 65 4.66 2.70 8.61
N PRO A 66 4.57 3.32 7.42
CA PRO A 66 5.29 2.86 6.24
C PRO A 66 6.80 2.70 6.51
N ARG A 67 7.41 3.67 7.21
CA ARG A 67 8.82 3.64 7.58
C ARG A 67 9.16 2.48 8.52
N TYR A 68 8.29 2.20 9.49
CA TYR A 68 8.47 1.05 10.37
C TYR A 68 8.46 -0.27 9.58
N LEU A 69 7.46 -0.44 8.71
CA LEU A 69 7.32 -1.65 7.88
C LEU A 69 8.52 -1.88 6.97
N ALA A 70 9.08 -0.83 6.36
CA ALA A 70 10.30 -0.91 5.54
C ALA A 70 11.55 -1.37 6.33
N GLY A 71 11.55 -1.22 7.66
CA GLY A 71 12.63 -1.70 8.53
C GLY A 71 12.54 -3.18 8.91
N LEU A 72 11.41 -3.83 8.64
CA LEU A 72 11.12 -5.21 9.04
C LEU A 72 11.60 -6.24 8.01
N GLU A 73 11.89 -7.45 8.48
CA GLU A 73 12.07 -8.61 7.62
C GLU A 73 10.72 -9.08 7.03
N GLN A 74 10.76 -9.82 5.92
CA GLN A 74 9.53 -10.23 5.22
C GLN A 74 8.62 -11.08 6.13
N GLU A 75 9.20 -11.96 6.95
CA GLU A 75 8.44 -12.78 7.88
C GLU A 75 7.71 -11.94 8.94
N GLN A 76 8.32 -10.87 9.42
CA GLN A 76 7.68 -9.96 10.38
C GLN A 76 6.49 -9.22 9.73
N ILE A 77 6.62 -8.84 8.45
CA ILE A 77 5.53 -8.23 7.69
C ILE A 77 4.41 -9.25 7.45
N ASP A 78 4.74 -10.50 7.12
CA ASP A 78 3.78 -11.59 6.96
C ASP A 78 3.01 -11.84 8.26
N GLN A 79 3.71 -11.86 9.40
CA GLN A 79 3.10 -11.98 10.72
C GLN A 79 2.17 -10.80 11.05
N ILE A 80 2.54 -9.55 10.70
CA ILE A 80 1.63 -8.41 10.85
C ILE A 80 0.39 -8.63 9.99
N TYR A 81 0.56 -8.89 8.69
CA TYR A 81 -0.54 -9.04 7.75
C TYR A 81 -1.53 -10.14 8.15
N ALA A 82 -1.03 -11.29 8.62
CA ALA A 82 -1.83 -12.41 9.06
C ALA A 82 -2.73 -12.09 10.27
N ARG A 83 -2.35 -11.10 11.09
CA ARG A 83 -3.10 -10.64 12.27
C ARG A 83 -4.07 -9.50 11.98
N LEU A 84 -4.06 -8.94 10.77
CA LEU A 84 -5.00 -7.90 10.35
C LEU A 84 -6.32 -8.50 9.87
N SER A 85 -7.42 -7.77 10.08
CA SER A 85 -8.67 -7.98 9.35
C SER A 85 -8.65 -7.21 8.02
N ALA A 86 -9.61 -7.49 7.14
CA ALA A 86 -9.74 -6.76 5.89
C ALA A 86 -10.06 -5.28 6.13
N GLY A 87 -10.94 -4.99 7.10
CA GLY A 87 -11.52 -3.67 7.31
C GLY A 87 -12.60 -3.35 6.27
N PRO A 88 -13.01 -2.09 6.17
CA PRO A 88 -13.92 -1.66 5.13
C PRO A 88 -13.22 -1.61 3.78
N ILE A 89 -13.94 -1.84 2.68
CA ILE A 89 -13.41 -1.53 1.34
C ILE A 89 -13.13 -0.02 1.28
N PRO A 90 -11.92 0.40 0.88
CA PRO A 90 -11.60 1.82 0.77
C PRO A 90 -12.52 2.52 -0.22
N ASP A 91 -12.72 3.82 0.00
CA ASP A 91 -13.45 4.68 -0.92
C ASP A 91 -12.74 6.02 -1.07
N GLY A 92 -12.69 6.54 -2.30
CA GLY A 92 -11.96 7.76 -2.64
C GLY A 92 -10.47 7.55 -2.92
N ALA A 93 -9.71 8.65 -2.87
CA ALA A 93 -8.30 8.68 -3.26
C ALA A 93 -7.38 8.30 -2.09
N PHE A 94 -6.38 7.46 -2.37
CA PHE A 94 -5.34 7.05 -1.45
C PHE A 94 -3.97 7.28 -2.08
N GLU A 95 -3.04 7.79 -1.28
CA GLU A 95 -1.63 7.77 -1.58
C GLU A 95 -1.11 6.34 -1.40
N GLY A 96 -0.28 5.87 -2.30
CA GLY A 96 0.35 4.57 -2.17
C GLY A 96 1.87 4.67 -2.18
N ASP A 97 2.51 3.69 -1.57
CA ASP A 97 3.97 3.60 -1.56
C ASP A 97 4.41 2.14 -1.59
N LEU A 98 5.44 1.86 -2.38
CA LEU A 98 6.07 0.55 -2.46
C LEU A 98 7.14 0.46 -1.38
N PHE A 99 7.25 -0.70 -0.72
CA PHE A 99 8.38 -0.93 0.16
C PHE A 99 8.86 -2.37 0.08
N PHE A 100 10.17 -2.53 0.26
CA PHE A 100 10.82 -3.82 0.31
C PHE A 100 11.25 -4.12 1.74
N ALA A 101 10.97 -5.35 2.18
CA ALA A 101 11.44 -5.82 3.47
C ALA A 101 12.98 -5.72 3.57
N ARG A 102 13.48 -5.47 4.78
CA ARG A 102 14.91 -5.46 5.06
C ARG A 102 15.56 -6.77 4.61
N GLY A 103 16.68 -6.66 3.89
CA GLY A 103 17.41 -7.81 3.33
C GLY A 103 16.93 -8.27 1.95
N ALA A 104 15.76 -7.83 1.48
CA ALA A 104 15.39 -7.98 0.08
C ALA A 104 16.03 -6.85 -0.74
N SER A 105 16.79 -7.16 -1.79
CA SER A 105 17.24 -6.11 -2.70
C SER A 105 16.08 -5.73 -3.63
N GLY A 106 15.55 -4.51 -3.46
CA GLY A 106 14.38 -4.03 -4.21
C GLY A 106 14.58 -4.08 -5.73
N LYS A 107 15.79 -3.75 -6.21
CA LYS A 107 16.16 -3.87 -7.62
C LYS A 107 16.19 -5.31 -8.12
N ALA A 108 16.66 -6.28 -7.32
CA ALA A 108 16.61 -7.69 -7.74
C ALA A 108 15.17 -8.18 -7.85
N ARG A 109 14.30 -7.90 -6.87
CA ARG A 109 12.89 -8.30 -6.93
C ARG A 109 12.14 -7.66 -8.09
N LEU A 110 12.28 -6.35 -8.30
CA LEU A 110 11.71 -5.67 -9.48
C LEU A 110 12.27 -6.24 -10.80
N SER A 111 13.56 -6.56 -10.85
CA SER A 111 14.17 -7.18 -12.03
C SER A 111 13.80 -8.65 -12.25
N GLU A 112 13.46 -9.41 -11.20
CA GLU A 112 12.91 -10.77 -11.29
C GLU A 112 11.44 -10.74 -11.71
N ILE A 113 10.67 -9.78 -11.19
CA ILE A 113 9.30 -9.46 -11.61
C ILE A 113 9.27 -9.14 -13.11
N ALA A 114 10.15 -8.24 -13.56
CA ALA A 114 10.27 -7.89 -14.96
C ALA A 114 10.88 -9.04 -15.79
N GLY A 115 11.98 -9.63 -15.36
CA GLY A 115 12.73 -10.64 -16.13
C GLY A 115 12.07 -12.02 -16.21
N GLY A 116 11.28 -12.40 -15.21
CA GLY A 116 10.58 -13.68 -15.12
C GLY A 116 9.22 -13.68 -15.81
N GLY A 117 8.47 -12.58 -15.72
CA GLY A 117 7.16 -12.40 -16.38
C GLY A 117 7.26 -12.01 -17.86
N LEU A 118 8.37 -11.39 -18.29
CA LEU A 118 8.53 -10.83 -19.65
C LEU A 118 9.32 -11.72 -20.63
N LYS A 119 9.49 -13.04 -20.40
CA LYS A 119 10.10 -13.90 -21.45
C LYS A 119 9.37 -13.82 -22.81
N GLY A 120 8.16 -13.26 -22.86
CA GLY A 120 7.43 -12.93 -24.09
C GLY A 120 7.40 -11.44 -24.53
N PHE A 121 7.91 -10.49 -23.74
CA PHE A 121 7.78 -9.05 -24.03
C PHE A 121 9.15 -8.33 -24.06
N ALA A 122 10.17 -9.00 -24.60
CA ALA A 122 11.45 -8.38 -24.90
C ALA A 122 11.33 -7.45 -26.13
N VAL A 123 10.64 -6.31 -25.96
CA VAL A 123 10.65 -5.20 -26.92
C VAL A 123 11.28 -3.98 -26.26
N ASN A 124 12.61 -3.91 -26.35
CA ASN A 124 13.42 -2.68 -26.37
C ASN A 124 13.24 -1.60 -25.27
N LEU A 125 12.59 -1.89 -24.14
CA LEU A 125 12.52 -0.96 -23.01
C LEU A 125 13.71 -1.20 -22.06
N LYS A 126 14.61 -0.21 -21.97
CA LYS A 126 15.73 -0.20 -21.01
C LYS A 126 15.19 -0.47 -19.59
N VAL A 127 15.79 -1.41 -18.87
CA VAL A 127 15.42 -1.87 -17.50
C VAL A 127 15.03 -0.73 -16.55
N ARG A 128 15.73 0.41 -16.58
CA ARG A 128 15.41 1.60 -15.77
C ARG A 128 14.00 2.19 -15.99
N LYS A 129 13.39 2.02 -17.17
CA LYS A 129 12.03 2.49 -17.45
C LYS A 129 10.96 1.58 -16.84
N LEU A 130 11.27 0.29 -16.61
CA LEU A 130 10.36 -0.68 -16.00
C LEU A 130 10.23 -0.44 -14.48
N ASP A 131 11.33 -0.14 -13.80
CA ASP A 131 11.30 0.23 -12.37
C ASP A 131 10.44 1.49 -12.12
N LEU A 132 10.56 2.49 -13.02
CA LEU A 132 9.81 3.75 -12.95
C LEU A 132 8.31 3.56 -13.23
N LEU A 133 7.96 2.61 -14.10
CA LEU A 133 6.58 2.19 -14.36
C LEU A 133 5.99 1.53 -13.12
N GLY A 134 6.72 0.57 -12.53
CA GLY A 134 6.34 -0.08 -11.28
C GLY A 134 6.07 0.93 -10.18
N GLU A 135 6.99 1.82 -9.84
CA GLU A 135 6.75 2.81 -8.77
C GLU A 135 5.55 3.73 -9.07
N THR A 136 5.41 4.21 -10.31
CA THR A 136 4.32 5.12 -10.69
C THR A 136 2.94 4.49 -10.55
N LEU A 137 2.79 3.18 -10.83
CA LEU A 137 1.52 2.48 -10.72
C LEU A 137 0.98 2.36 -9.30
N TRP A 138 1.87 2.28 -8.31
CA TRP A 138 1.46 2.12 -6.91
C TRP A 138 1.44 3.44 -6.13
N LYS A 139 1.85 4.57 -6.71
CA LYS A 139 1.88 5.88 -6.02
C LYS A 139 0.53 6.47 -5.66
N GLY A 140 -0.51 6.16 -6.42
CA GLY A 140 -1.84 6.71 -6.18
C GLY A 140 -2.91 5.74 -6.64
N LYS A 141 -3.98 5.61 -5.86
CA LYS A 141 -5.14 4.78 -6.18
C LYS A 141 -6.41 5.53 -5.87
N VAL A 142 -7.43 5.36 -6.70
CA VAL A 142 -8.79 5.85 -6.44
C VAL A 142 -9.73 4.67 -6.42
N PHE A 143 -10.45 4.54 -5.32
CA PHE A 143 -11.42 3.49 -5.09
C PHE A 143 -12.82 4.07 -5.30
N TYR A 144 -13.62 3.37 -6.09
CA TYR A 144 -15.05 3.62 -6.27
C TYR A 144 -15.78 2.44 -5.63
N ARG A 145 -16.00 2.52 -4.31
CA ARG A 145 -16.48 1.38 -3.52
C ARG A 145 -17.79 0.81 -4.04
N ASP A 146 -18.76 1.67 -4.34
CA ASP A 146 -20.09 1.28 -4.82
C ASP A 146 -20.04 0.63 -6.20
N GLN A 147 -19.07 1.03 -7.03
CA GLN A 147 -18.86 0.47 -8.36
C GLN A 147 -18.02 -0.81 -8.33
N ARG A 148 -17.43 -1.15 -7.18
CA ARG A 148 -16.47 -2.26 -7.04
C ARG A 148 -15.30 -2.13 -8.02
N VAL A 149 -14.79 -0.91 -8.18
CA VAL A 149 -13.74 -0.58 -9.14
C VAL A 149 -12.63 0.24 -8.48
N LEU A 150 -11.39 -0.08 -8.83
CA LEU A 150 -10.20 0.70 -8.54
C LEU A 150 -9.60 1.24 -9.83
N ARG A 151 -8.98 2.42 -9.74
CA ARG A 151 -8.09 2.95 -10.78
C ARG A 151 -6.79 3.43 -10.17
N ASN A 152 -5.67 3.19 -10.85
CA ASN A 152 -4.41 3.80 -10.47
C ASN A 152 -4.45 5.28 -10.87
N ARG A 153 -4.04 6.15 -9.96
CA ARG A 153 -4.00 7.60 -10.09
C ARG A 153 -2.59 8.02 -10.52
N ILE A 154 -2.47 8.51 -11.74
CA ILE A 154 -1.21 8.94 -12.34
C ILE A 154 -1.19 10.47 -12.35
N GLU A 155 -0.28 11.10 -11.61
CA GLU A 155 -0.16 12.57 -11.56
C GLU A 155 0.74 13.15 -12.66
N ASP A 156 1.59 12.31 -13.25
CA ASP A 156 2.47 12.70 -14.36
C ASP A 156 2.38 11.68 -15.49
N LEU A 157 1.54 11.98 -16.49
CA LEU A 157 1.40 11.15 -17.68
C LEU A 157 2.66 11.12 -18.55
N ALA A 158 3.60 12.07 -18.41
CA ALA A 158 4.81 12.08 -19.23
C ALA A 158 5.64 10.79 -19.04
N VAL A 159 5.54 10.18 -17.86
CA VAL A 159 6.16 8.88 -17.54
C VAL A 159 5.61 7.74 -18.40
N LEU A 160 4.31 7.80 -18.73
CA LEU A 160 3.59 6.74 -19.44
C LEU A 160 3.36 7.05 -20.92
N ALA A 161 3.51 8.31 -21.34
CA ALA A 161 3.25 8.77 -22.71
C ALA A 161 3.86 7.87 -23.82
N PRO A 162 5.09 7.31 -23.68
CA PRO A 162 5.67 6.46 -24.72
C PRO A 162 4.98 5.09 -24.91
N VAL A 163 4.15 4.67 -23.95
CA VAL A 163 3.48 3.36 -23.93
C VAL A 163 1.97 3.48 -23.87
N ILE A 164 1.43 4.71 -23.93
CA ILE A 164 -0.02 4.94 -24.02
C ILE A 164 -0.40 4.94 -25.50
N ASP A 165 -1.39 4.13 -25.86
CA ASP A 165 -2.03 4.22 -27.17
C ASP A 165 -3.10 5.32 -27.19
N GLY A 166 -3.44 5.82 -28.38
CA GLY A 166 -4.53 6.78 -28.58
C GLY A 166 -4.34 8.18 -27.97
N PRO A 167 -5.35 9.04 -28.07
CA PRO A 167 -5.30 10.41 -27.53
C PRO A 167 -5.27 10.42 -25.99
N LEU A 168 -4.37 11.21 -25.41
CA LEU A 168 -4.29 11.40 -23.95
C LEU A 168 -5.53 12.10 -23.37
N ALA A 169 -6.24 12.87 -24.20
CA ALA A 169 -7.48 13.57 -23.81
C ALA A 169 -8.62 12.59 -23.46
N ASP A 170 -8.54 11.36 -23.96
CA ASP A 170 -9.56 10.33 -23.73
C ASP A 170 -9.35 9.58 -22.41
N ILE A 171 -8.24 9.85 -21.70
CA ILE A 171 -7.96 9.22 -20.41
C ILE A 171 -8.80 9.92 -19.34
N PRO A 172 -9.63 9.19 -18.57
CA PRO A 172 -10.44 9.80 -17.52
C PRO A 172 -9.55 10.57 -16.54
N LYS A 173 -9.96 11.81 -16.27
CA LYS A 173 -9.20 12.77 -15.49
C LYS A 173 -10.01 13.21 -14.28
N ILE A 174 -9.35 13.31 -13.14
CA ILE A 174 -9.91 13.83 -11.90
C ILE A 174 -8.98 14.88 -11.30
N THR A 175 -9.49 15.62 -10.33
CA THR A 175 -8.68 16.55 -9.53
C THR A 175 -8.67 16.05 -8.08
N VAL A 176 -7.48 15.81 -7.54
CA VAL A 176 -7.26 15.39 -6.14
C VAL A 176 -6.29 16.36 -5.50
N GLY A 177 -6.68 16.97 -4.37
CA GLY A 177 -5.84 17.94 -3.67
C GLY A 177 -5.40 19.12 -4.55
N GLY A 178 -6.27 19.57 -5.47
CA GLY A 178 -5.98 20.66 -6.41
C GLY A 178 -5.01 20.31 -7.55
N ARG A 179 -4.60 19.04 -7.68
CA ARG A 179 -3.76 18.54 -8.76
C ARG A 179 -4.56 17.62 -9.66
N ASP A 180 -4.32 17.78 -10.96
CA ASP A 180 -4.89 16.91 -11.97
C ASP A 180 -4.22 15.54 -11.92
N ALA A 181 -5.03 14.50 -12.09
CA ALA A 181 -4.54 13.15 -12.21
C ALA A 181 -5.38 12.34 -13.20
N TRP A 182 -4.72 11.40 -13.85
CA TRP A 182 -5.30 10.53 -14.86
C TRP A 182 -5.49 9.13 -14.30
N LEU A 183 -6.58 8.50 -14.72
CA LEU A 183 -7.00 7.21 -14.22
C LEU A 183 -6.70 6.14 -15.26
N LEU A 184 -5.81 5.22 -14.90
CA LEU A 184 -5.38 4.09 -15.72
C LEU A 184 -5.41 2.81 -14.88
N PHE A 185 -5.17 1.67 -15.52
CA PHE A 185 -5.12 0.35 -14.90
C PHE A 185 -6.37 0.07 -14.05
N PRO A 186 -7.55 -0.02 -14.68
CA PRO A 186 -8.76 -0.31 -13.94
C PRO A 186 -8.74 -1.74 -13.39
N ALA A 187 -9.22 -1.95 -12.17
CA ALA A 187 -9.27 -3.26 -11.51
C ALA A 187 -10.61 -3.47 -10.81
N LYS A 188 -11.04 -4.74 -10.70
CA LYS A 188 -12.22 -5.12 -9.90
C LYS A 188 -11.84 -5.13 -8.42
N LEU A 189 -12.79 -4.70 -7.57
CA LEU A 189 -12.67 -4.71 -6.12
C LEU A 189 -13.67 -5.68 -5.51
N TYR A 190 -13.21 -6.65 -4.73
CA TYR A 190 -14.11 -7.59 -4.05
C TYR A 190 -13.45 -8.22 -2.82
N CYS A 191 -14.26 -8.86 -1.99
CA CYS A 191 -13.78 -9.69 -0.90
C CYS A 191 -13.45 -11.08 -1.43
N GLY A 192 -12.27 -11.58 -1.12
CA GLY A 192 -11.86 -12.90 -1.59
C GLY A 192 -10.79 -13.51 -0.70
N GLN A 193 -10.60 -14.82 -0.85
CA GLN A 193 -9.65 -15.58 -0.06
C GLN A 193 -8.22 -15.02 -0.21
N SER A 194 -7.50 -14.83 0.90
CA SER A 194 -6.09 -14.48 0.86
C SER A 194 -5.21 -15.66 0.46
N LEU A 195 -4.21 -15.39 -0.37
CA LEU A 195 -3.15 -16.33 -0.78
C LEU A 195 -2.11 -16.53 0.32
N LEU A 196 -1.94 -15.57 1.23
CA LEU A 196 -1.07 -15.73 2.39
C LEU A 196 -1.78 -16.49 3.51
N ASP A 197 -3.03 -16.13 3.81
CA ASP A 197 -3.79 -16.67 4.94
C ASP A 197 -5.24 -17.01 4.54
N SER A 198 -5.45 -18.25 4.10
CA SER A 198 -6.75 -18.76 3.65
C SER A 198 -7.79 -18.96 4.76
N ARG A 199 -7.50 -18.59 6.01
CA ARG A 199 -8.48 -18.64 7.10
C ARG A 199 -9.50 -17.49 7.05
N ARG A 200 -9.20 -16.43 6.28
CA ARG A 200 -10.05 -15.24 6.14
C ARG A 200 -9.91 -14.61 4.76
N GLU A 201 -10.79 -13.65 4.49
CA GLU A 201 -10.73 -12.85 3.27
C GLU A 201 -9.81 -11.63 3.42
N SER A 202 -9.32 -11.15 2.28
CA SER A 202 -8.75 -9.82 2.11
C SER A 202 -9.60 -9.05 1.09
N ILE A 203 -9.41 -7.74 1.05
CA ILE A 203 -9.92 -6.94 -0.07
C ILE A 203 -8.98 -7.16 -1.24
N ILE A 204 -9.52 -7.63 -2.36
CA ILE A 204 -8.80 -7.97 -3.57
C ILE A 204 -8.92 -6.82 -4.57
N ILE A 205 -7.78 -6.42 -5.12
CA ILE A 205 -7.69 -5.54 -6.29
C ILE A 205 -7.23 -6.44 -7.44
N ASP A 206 -8.17 -6.78 -8.33
CA ASP A 206 -7.98 -7.79 -9.36
C ASP A 206 -7.91 -7.15 -10.75
N TYR A 207 -6.73 -7.19 -11.35
CA TYR A 207 -6.49 -6.67 -12.69
C TYR A 207 -6.80 -7.69 -13.79
N ALA A 208 -7.14 -8.95 -13.46
CA ALA A 208 -7.39 -9.99 -14.47
C ALA A 208 -8.50 -9.61 -15.46
N PHE A 209 -9.49 -8.84 -15.01
CA PHE A 209 -10.65 -8.42 -15.79
C PHE A 209 -10.63 -6.92 -16.09
N THR A 210 -9.44 -6.33 -16.17
CA THR A 210 -9.24 -4.91 -16.49
C THR A 210 -9.92 -4.52 -17.81
N ASP A 211 -9.93 -5.44 -18.79
CA ASP A 211 -10.50 -5.29 -20.13
C ASP A 211 -12.04 -5.22 -20.16
N GLU A 212 -12.70 -5.54 -19.05
CA GLU A 212 -14.16 -5.50 -18.92
C GLU A 212 -14.65 -4.20 -18.24
N ILE A 213 -13.74 -3.31 -17.84
CA ILE A 213 -14.06 -2.12 -17.05
C ILE A 213 -13.99 -0.89 -17.95
N GLU A 214 -15.00 -0.01 -17.83
CA GLU A 214 -15.01 1.28 -18.53
C GLU A 214 -13.71 2.06 -18.29
N GLY A 215 -13.19 2.68 -19.35
CA GLY A 215 -11.93 3.43 -19.32
C GLY A 215 -10.67 2.58 -19.51
N TYR A 216 -10.80 1.25 -19.67
CA TYR A 216 -9.69 0.39 -20.10
C TYR A 216 -9.07 0.84 -21.42
N ARG A 217 -7.75 0.78 -21.49
CA ARG A 217 -6.97 0.99 -22.71
C ARG A 217 -6.07 -0.20 -22.99
N GLU A 218 -5.94 -0.56 -24.25
CA GLU A 218 -5.10 -1.69 -24.63
C GLU A 218 -3.66 -1.46 -24.19
N GLN A 219 -3.07 -0.30 -24.47
CA GLN A 219 -1.80 0.10 -23.89
C GLN A 219 -1.97 1.33 -22.99
N PRO A 220 -1.58 1.28 -21.70
CA PRO A 220 -0.73 0.26 -21.07
C PRO A 220 -1.48 -0.80 -20.23
N ASP A 221 -2.80 -0.75 -20.10
CA ASP A 221 -3.50 -1.48 -19.04
C ASP A 221 -3.41 -3.00 -19.17
N PHE A 222 -3.24 -3.53 -20.40
CA PHE A 222 -3.06 -4.98 -20.62
C PHE A 222 -1.89 -5.57 -19.81
N LEU A 223 -0.88 -4.76 -19.47
CA LEU A 223 0.30 -5.17 -18.72
C LEU A 223 -0.08 -5.69 -17.32
N ALA A 224 -1.12 -5.13 -16.70
CA ALA A 224 -1.56 -5.60 -15.38
C ALA A 224 -2.47 -6.83 -15.48
N GLY A 225 -3.17 -7.01 -16.61
CA GLY A 225 -4.19 -8.04 -16.77
C GLY A 225 -3.70 -9.43 -17.14
N ARG A 226 -4.63 -10.28 -17.59
CA ARG A 226 -4.42 -11.71 -17.91
C ARG A 226 -3.32 -11.97 -18.94
N ARG A 227 -3.09 -11.02 -19.86
CA ARG A 227 -2.10 -11.12 -20.94
C ARG A 227 -0.73 -10.54 -20.57
N GLY A 228 -0.64 -9.85 -19.43
CA GLY A 228 0.60 -9.30 -18.90
C GLY A 228 1.05 -10.03 -17.64
N PHE A 229 1.31 -9.26 -16.58
CA PHE A 229 1.84 -9.74 -15.31
C PHE A 229 0.81 -10.45 -14.42
N LYS A 230 -0.48 -10.43 -14.78
CA LYS A 230 -1.57 -11.03 -13.99
C LYS A 230 -1.53 -10.54 -12.55
N VAL A 231 -1.54 -9.22 -12.40
CA VAL A 231 -1.41 -8.54 -11.12
C VAL A 231 -2.67 -8.81 -10.30
N ARG A 232 -2.46 -9.22 -9.05
CA ARG A 232 -3.50 -9.29 -8.04
C ARG A 232 -2.95 -8.73 -6.76
N ASP A 233 -3.58 -7.70 -6.22
CA ASP A 233 -3.21 -7.18 -4.92
C ASP A 233 -4.21 -7.63 -3.85
N GLU A 234 -3.71 -7.83 -2.63
CA GLU A 234 -4.51 -8.04 -1.43
C GLU A 234 -4.21 -6.96 -0.41
N ILE A 235 -5.23 -6.29 0.11
CA ILE A 235 -5.05 -5.29 1.17
C ILE A 235 -5.82 -5.67 2.43
N ARG A 236 -5.23 -5.32 3.57
CA ARG A 236 -5.84 -5.43 4.91
C ARG A 236 -5.61 -4.14 5.68
N MET A 237 -6.59 -3.75 6.47
CA MET A 237 -6.54 -2.49 7.21
C MET A 237 -5.61 -2.62 8.41
N VAL A 238 -4.62 -1.72 8.49
CA VAL A 238 -3.81 -1.53 9.70
C VAL A 238 -4.59 -0.70 10.71
N ARG A 239 -5.14 0.43 10.26
CA ARG A 239 -6.03 1.34 11.00
C ARG A 239 -6.82 2.17 9.99
N PRO A 240 -7.87 2.92 10.38
CA PRO A 240 -8.62 3.73 9.44
C PRO A 240 -7.72 4.64 8.59
N GLY A 241 -7.94 4.59 7.28
CA GLY A 241 -7.14 5.34 6.31
C GLY A 241 -5.75 4.75 6.04
N PHE A 242 -5.35 3.63 6.64
CA PHE A 242 -4.05 3.01 6.40
C PHE A 242 -4.14 1.50 6.17
N TYR A 243 -3.77 1.05 4.98
CA TYR A 243 -3.79 -0.36 4.57
C TYR A 243 -2.39 -0.87 4.27
N LEU A 244 -2.16 -2.13 4.64
CA LEU A 244 -1.01 -2.90 4.22
C LEU A 244 -1.43 -3.79 3.04
N GLY A 245 -0.68 -3.71 1.95
CA GLY A 245 -0.93 -4.42 0.72
C GLY A 245 0.17 -5.43 0.37
N ARG A 246 -0.23 -6.49 -0.34
CA ARG A 246 0.64 -7.50 -0.94
C ARG A 246 0.30 -7.63 -2.42
N ALA A 247 1.29 -7.48 -3.28
CA ALA A 247 1.13 -7.69 -4.72
C ALA A 247 1.59 -9.09 -5.10
N TYR A 248 0.79 -9.75 -5.94
CA TYR A 248 1.09 -11.05 -6.52
C TYR A 248 1.10 -10.94 -8.04
N LEU A 249 2.06 -11.61 -8.67
CA LEU A 249 2.16 -11.75 -10.12
C LEU A 249 2.05 -13.23 -10.47
N ASP A 250 1.05 -13.58 -11.25
CA ASP A 250 0.72 -14.98 -11.55
C ASP A 250 0.68 -15.89 -10.30
N ARG A 251 0.10 -15.36 -9.21
CA ARG A 251 0.00 -15.97 -7.87
C ARG A 251 1.31 -16.06 -7.06
N ALA A 252 2.45 -15.69 -7.62
CA ALA A 252 3.69 -15.58 -6.87
C ALA A 252 3.75 -14.25 -6.12
N PHE A 253 4.14 -14.27 -4.85
CA PHE A 253 4.34 -13.04 -4.08
C PHE A 253 5.48 -12.20 -4.69
N ALA A 254 5.20 -10.93 -4.95
CA ALA A 254 6.13 -10.00 -5.58
C ALA A 254 6.68 -8.98 -4.58
N LEU A 255 5.80 -8.18 -3.98
CA LEU A 255 6.19 -7.09 -3.10
C LEU A 255 5.09 -6.70 -2.11
N ASN A 256 5.45 -5.86 -1.14
CA ASN A 256 4.50 -5.21 -0.25
C ASN A 256 4.35 -3.74 -0.64
N PHE A 257 3.20 -3.18 -0.32
CA PHE A 257 2.91 -1.76 -0.50
C PHE A 257 2.01 -1.26 0.62
N THR A 258 1.84 0.04 0.72
CA THR A 258 0.86 0.63 1.63
C THR A 258 -0.08 1.56 0.90
N LEU A 259 -1.27 1.78 1.46
CA LEU A 259 -2.20 2.82 1.03
C LEU A 259 -2.57 3.70 2.20
N TYR A 260 -2.53 5.01 2.02
CA TYR A 260 -2.81 6.00 3.04
C TYR A 260 -3.77 7.09 2.57
N ASN A 261 -4.77 7.40 3.38
CA ASN A 261 -5.66 8.54 3.23
C ASN A 261 -5.67 9.32 4.56
N GLU A 262 -5.13 10.53 4.51
CA GLU A 262 -4.96 11.37 5.70
C GLU A 262 -6.30 11.86 6.27
N GLU A 263 -7.29 12.13 5.42
CA GLU A 263 -8.61 12.62 5.85
C GLU A 263 -9.35 11.56 6.67
N ILE A 264 -9.37 10.31 6.18
CA ILE A 264 -9.96 9.17 6.89
C ILE A 264 -9.18 8.89 8.18
N ALA A 265 -7.84 8.90 8.12
CA ALA A 265 -7.01 8.68 9.30
C ALA A 265 -7.29 9.72 10.42
N LYS A 266 -7.44 11.00 10.06
CA LYS A 266 -7.79 12.07 11.01
C LYS A 266 -9.22 11.94 11.55
N ARG A 267 -10.18 11.63 10.68
CA ARG A 267 -11.59 11.53 11.03
C ARG A 267 -11.87 10.37 11.99
N ASP A 268 -11.31 9.20 11.69
CA ASP A 268 -11.71 7.95 12.34
C ASP A 268 -10.65 7.40 13.31
N GLY A 269 -9.40 7.86 13.22
CA GLY A 269 -8.26 7.31 13.96
C GLY A 269 -8.41 7.37 15.49
N SER A 270 -8.89 8.49 16.04
CA SER A 270 -9.08 8.65 17.49
C SER A 270 -10.12 7.68 18.08
N SER A 271 -11.20 7.42 17.33
CA SER A 271 -12.23 6.45 17.74
C SER A 271 -11.68 5.02 17.70
N PHE A 272 -10.97 4.69 16.63
CA PHE A 272 -10.33 3.39 16.48
C PHE A 272 -9.25 3.13 17.54
N GLY A 273 -8.42 4.11 17.88
CA GLY A 273 -7.40 3.97 18.93
C GLY A 273 -7.98 3.55 20.28
N LYS A 274 -9.17 4.09 20.62
CA LYS A 274 -9.85 3.81 21.89
C LYS A 274 -10.60 2.48 21.90
N THR A 275 -11.14 2.07 20.76
CA THR A 275 -12.09 0.95 20.68
C THR A 275 -11.54 -0.28 19.99
N GLY A 276 -10.61 -0.11 19.04
CA GLY A 276 -10.16 -1.13 18.10
C GLY A 276 -11.21 -1.57 17.09
N ILE A 277 -12.36 -0.91 17.02
CA ILE A 277 -13.50 -1.31 16.21
C ILE A 277 -13.50 -0.54 14.89
N SER A 278 -13.67 -1.29 13.79
CA SER A 278 -13.90 -0.76 12.44
C SER A 278 -15.01 -1.55 11.76
N ALA A 279 -15.59 -0.98 10.71
CA ALA A 279 -16.43 -1.75 9.80
C ALA A 279 -15.61 -2.89 9.16
N GLU A 280 -16.27 -4.01 8.89
CA GLU A 280 -15.69 -5.18 8.23
C GLU A 280 -16.60 -5.55 7.06
N ASP A 281 -16.12 -5.38 5.84
CA ASP A 281 -16.89 -5.71 4.63
C ASP A 281 -16.67 -7.16 4.18
N CYS A 282 -15.49 -7.70 4.48
CA CYS A 282 -15.10 -9.04 4.09
C CYS A 282 -15.20 -10.01 5.26
N TRP A 283 -15.32 -11.29 4.95
CA TRP A 283 -15.39 -12.32 5.97
C TRP A 283 -14.07 -12.41 6.76
N THR A 284 -14.15 -12.17 8.07
CA THR A 284 -13.00 -12.11 8.98
C THR A 284 -12.45 -13.48 9.39
N GLY A 285 -13.10 -14.57 8.95
CA GLY A 285 -12.76 -15.93 9.34
C GLY A 285 -13.59 -16.41 10.54
N THR A 286 -13.30 -17.63 11.00
CA THR A 286 -13.96 -18.22 12.18
C THR A 286 -13.30 -17.79 13.50
N GLN A 287 -12.01 -17.43 13.47
CA GLN A 287 -11.27 -16.97 14.62
C GLN A 287 -11.55 -15.48 14.83
N GLN A 288 -12.33 -15.17 15.85
CA GLN A 288 -12.61 -13.78 16.20
C GLN A 288 -11.34 -13.12 16.74
N ARG A 289 -11.02 -11.94 16.19
CA ARG A 289 -9.93 -11.12 16.70
C ARG A 289 -10.30 -10.65 18.11
N VAL A 290 -9.47 -10.99 19.09
CA VAL A 290 -9.62 -10.45 20.44
C VAL A 290 -9.16 -9.00 20.40
N VAL A 291 -10.13 -8.08 20.36
CA VAL A 291 -9.86 -6.65 20.56
C VAL A 291 -9.71 -6.44 22.06
N THR A 292 -8.51 -6.65 22.58
CA THR A 292 -8.19 -6.24 23.95
C THR A 292 -8.02 -4.72 23.95
N ALA A 293 -8.90 -4.01 24.68
CA ALA A 293 -8.60 -2.65 25.09
C ALA A 293 -7.29 -2.72 25.90
N GLY A 294 -6.27 -2.01 25.42
CA GLY A 294 -5.00 -1.86 26.14
C GLY A 294 -5.14 -0.94 27.34
#